data_AF-A0A0V0W2P6-F1
#
_entry.id   AF-A0A0V0W2P6-F1
#
_cell.length_a   1.000
_cell.length_b   1.000
_cell.length_c   1.000
_cell.angle_alpha   90.00
_cell.angle_beta   90.00
_cell.angle_gamma   90.00
#
_symmetry.space_group_name_H-M   'P 1'
#
loop_
_entity.id
_entity.type
_entity.pdbx_description
1 polymer ?
#
loop_
_entity_poly.entity_id
_entity_poly.type
_entity_poly.pdbx_seq_one_letter_code
_entity_poly.pdbx_strand_id
1 'polypeptide(L)'
;MADGLHLVLNERSNYNLVHQGRVYQVKHKNVEDKQWVCRRVKKGCKGSIHTNLDANAVLTSAPHAEDCTPDNSILYKMETNNNLKRRAAEKIKPIPQIYNEKPAVHLLI
;
A
#
# COMPACT_ATOMS: atom_id res chain seq x y z
N MET A 1 -6.93 -15.19 -1.31
CA MET A 1 -6.66 -13.83 -1.82
C MET A 1 -6.70 -13.92 -3.33
N ALA A 2 -7.30 -12.97 -4.05
CA ALA A 2 -7.23 -13.02 -5.51
C ALA A 2 -5.75 -12.87 -5.92
N ASP A 3 -5.23 -13.84 -6.68
CA ASP A 3 -3.83 -13.87 -7.07
C ASP A 3 -3.44 -12.58 -7.80
N GLY A 4 -2.41 -11.90 -7.28
CA GLY A 4 -1.79 -10.74 -7.93
C GLY A 4 -2.37 -9.36 -7.63
N LEU A 5 -3.29 -9.20 -6.66
CA LEU A 5 -3.64 -7.88 -6.12
C LEU A 5 -2.72 -7.49 -4.97
N HIS A 6 -2.05 -6.34 -5.08
CA HIS A 6 -1.17 -5.81 -4.05
C HIS A 6 -1.39 -4.31 -3.84
N LEU A 7 -1.55 -3.87 -2.60
CA LEU A 7 -1.66 -2.46 -2.25
C LEU A 7 -0.31 -1.87 -1.90
N VAL A 8 0.02 -0.76 -2.55
CA VAL A 8 1.30 -0.07 -2.37
C VAL A 8 1.03 1.38 -1.98
N LEU A 9 1.62 1.81 -0.85
CA LEU A 9 1.58 3.22 -0.44
C LEU A 9 2.36 4.07 -1.46
N ASN A 10 1.79 5.21 -1.81
CA ASN A 10 2.43 6.21 -2.65
C ASN A 10 3.04 7.34 -1.83
N GLU A 11 3.71 8.27 -2.49
CA GLU A 11 4.39 9.41 -1.86
C GLU A 11 3.42 10.35 -1.12
N ARG A 12 2.15 10.37 -1.51
CA ARG A 12 1.08 11.17 -0.87
C ARG A 12 0.35 10.39 0.23
N SER A 13 0.94 9.31 0.75
CA SER A 13 0.36 8.44 1.77
C SER A 13 -1.02 7.86 1.40
N ASN A 14 -1.32 7.78 0.11
CA ASN A 14 -2.50 7.10 -0.41
C ASN A 14 -2.12 5.73 -0.94
N TYR A 15 -3.08 4.82 -1.04
CA TYR A 15 -2.86 3.49 -1.62
C TYR A 15 -3.05 3.51 -3.13
N ASN A 16 -2.12 2.89 -3.84
CA ASN A 16 -2.29 2.44 -5.21
C ASN A 16 -2.53 0.93 -5.21
N LEU A 17 -3.34 0.46 -6.15
CA LEU A 17 -3.50 -0.97 -6.42
C LEU A 17 -2.52 -1.39 -7.50
N VAL A 18 -1.87 -2.53 -7.32
CA VAL A 18 -1.02 -3.19 -8.31
C VAL A 18 -1.70 -4.48 -8.71
N HIS A 19 -1.86 -4.66 -10.02
CA HIS A 19 -2.41 -5.87 -10.62
C HIS A 19 -1.76 -6.11 -11.98
N GLN A 20 -1.23 -7.31 -12.22
CA GLN A 20 -0.57 -7.68 -13.48
C GLN A 20 0.54 -6.70 -13.90
N GLY A 21 1.36 -6.26 -12.95
CA GLY A 21 2.45 -5.30 -13.17
C GLY A 21 2.00 -3.87 -13.53
N ARG A 22 0.70 -3.56 -13.47
CA ARG A 22 0.16 -2.23 -13.71
C ARG A 22 -0.27 -1.57 -12.41
N VAL A 23 -0.11 -0.25 -12.35
CA VAL A 23 -0.46 0.57 -11.18
C VAL A 23 -1.76 1.31 -11.45
N TYR A 24 -2.68 1.22 -10.50
CA TYR A 24 -3.99 1.85 -10.53
C TYR A 24 -4.13 2.80 -9.34
N GLN A 25 -4.78 3.93 -9.58
CA GLN A 25 -5.09 4.93 -8.57
C GLN A 25 -6.57 4.80 -8.19
N VAL A 26 -6.88 4.88 -6.90
CA VAL A 26 -8.27 4.91 -6.45
C VAL A 26 -8.97 6.14 -7.03
N LYS A 27 -10.13 5.94 -7.64
CA LYS A 27 -10.97 7.01 -8.19
C LYS A 27 -12.23 7.19 -7.35
N HIS A 28 -12.90 6.08 -7.02
CA HIS A 28 -14.10 6.08 -6.19
C HIS A 28 -13.97 5.07 -5.07
N LYS A 29 -14.49 5.44 -3.90
CA LYS A 29 -14.68 4.54 -2.75
C LYS A 29 -16.16 4.60 -2.42
N ASN A 30 -16.89 3.56 -2.80
CA ASN A 30 -18.30 3.43 -2.41
C ASN A 30 -18.37 2.64 -1.10
N VAL A 31 -19.61 2.42 -0.63
CA VAL A 31 -19.86 1.65 0.59
C VAL A 31 -19.38 0.20 0.45
N GLU A 32 -19.58 -0.40 -0.71
CA GLU A 32 -19.35 -1.84 -0.92
C GLU A 32 -18.10 -2.13 -1.77
N ASP A 33 -17.66 -1.18 -2.59
CA ASP A 33 -16.61 -1.39 -3.58
C ASP A 33 -15.66 -0.19 -3.73
N LYS A 34 -14.58 -0.42 -4.49
CA LYS A 34 -13.64 0.61 -4.90
C LYS A 34 -13.39 0.52 -6.39
N GLN A 35 -13.41 1.67 -7.05
CA GLN A 35 -12.97 1.80 -8.42
C GLN A 35 -11.52 2.28 -8.47
N TRP A 36 -10.71 1.57 -9.24
CA TRP A 36 -9.29 1.84 -9.49
C TRP A 36 -9.07 2.08 -10.98
N VAL A 37 -8.43 3.19 -11.33
CA VAL A 37 -8.14 3.53 -12.74
C VAL A 37 -6.66 3.44 -13.02
N CYS A 38 -6.31 2.95 -14.21
CA CYS A 38 -4.92 2.83 -14.64
C CYS A 38 -4.23 4.19 -14.55
N ARG A 39 -3.02 4.23 -13.99
CA ARG A 39 -2.25 5.48 -13.89
C ARG A 39 -2.01 6.15 -15.26
N ARG A 40 -2.04 5.35 -16.34
CA ARG A 40 -1.80 5.79 -17.71
C ARG A 40 -3.06 6.34 -18.41
N VAL A 41 -4.09 6.74 -17.67
CA VAL A 41 -5.27 7.45 -18.22
C VAL A 41 -4.90 8.65 -19.08
N LYS A 42 -3.87 9.42 -18.68
CA LYS A 42 -3.37 10.56 -19.45
C LYS A 42 -2.69 10.17 -20.77
N LYS A 43 -2.29 8.90 -20.91
CA LYS A 43 -1.73 8.33 -22.15
C LYS A 43 -2.80 7.58 -22.96
N GLY A 44 -4.08 7.77 -22.67
CA GLY A 44 -5.19 7.14 -23.40
C GLY A 44 -5.65 5.79 -22.85
N CYS A 45 -5.01 5.25 -21.81
CA CYS A 45 -5.46 3.97 -21.24
C CYS A 45 -6.77 4.12 -20.44
N LYS A 46 -7.78 3.31 -20.80
CA LYS A 46 -9.08 3.27 -20.10
C LYS A 46 -9.22 2.11 -19.10
N GLY A 47 -8.14 1.36 -18.88
CA GLY A 47 -8.13 0.21 -17.99
C GLY A 47 -8.54 0.60 -16.57
N SER A 48 -9.45 -0.18 -16.00
CA SER A 48 -9.92 0.02 -14.62
C SER A 48 -10.26 -1.31 -13.97
N ILE A 49 -10.28 -1.33 -12.65
CA ILE A 49 -10.62 -2.49 -11.83
C ILE A 49 -11.62 -2.01 -10.79
N HIS A 50 -12.72 -2.73 -10.61
CA HIS A 50 -13.55 -2.62 -9.42
C HIS A 50 -13.18 -3.76 -8.48
N THR A 51 -12.93 -3.44 -7.22
CA THR A 51 -12.67 -4.43 -6.18
C THR A 51 -13.69 -4.28 -5.07
N ASN A 52 -13.78 -5.28 -4.20
CA ASN A 52 -14.42 -5.09 -2.90
C ASN A 52 -13.72 -3.98 -2.07
N LEU A 53 -14.33 -3.60 -0.95
CA LEU A 53 -13.81 -2.55 -0.07
C LEU A 53 -12.39 -2.83 0.45
N ASP A 54 -12.00 -4.09 0.66
CA ASP A 54 -10.64 -4.42 1.13
C ASP A 54 -9.60 -4.54 0.00
N ALA A 55 -10.04 -4.39 -1.25
CA ALA A 55 -9.21 -4.51 -2.44
C ALA A 55 -8.44 -5.85 -2.55
N ASN A 56 -9.06 -6.94 -2.05
CA ASN A 56 -8.49 -8.29 -2.06
C ASN A 56 -9.18 -9.23 -3.07
N ALA A 57 -10.23 -8.76 -3.74
CA ALA A 57 -10.95 -9.46 -4.79
C ALA A 57 -11.33 -8.49 -5.93
N VAL A 58 -11.12 -8.93 -7.17
CA VAL A 58 -11.61 -8.22 -8.37
C VAL A 58 -13.07 -8.58 -8.60
N LEU A 59 -13.94 -7.57 -8.70
CA LEU A 59 -15.35 -7.71 -9.05
C LEU A 59 -15.54 -7.60 -10.57
N THR A 60 -14.95 -6.56 -11.18
CA THR A 60 -14.99 -6.34 -12.63
C THR A 60 -13.72 -5.62 -13.10
N SER A 61 -13.40 -5.72 -14.39
CA SER A 61 -12.28 -5.00 -14.99
C SER A 61 -12.63 -4.48 -16.38
N ALA A 62 -12.21 -3.24 -16.69
CA ALA A 62 -12.23 -2.70 -18.03
C ALA A 62 -10.88 -2.95 -18.72
N PRO A 63 -10.87 -3.25 -20.03
CA PRO A 63 -9.64 -3.54 -20.76
C PRO A 63 -8.71 -2.32 -20.83
N HIS A 64 -7.43 -2.59 -20.98
CA HIS A 64 -6.42 -1.56 -21.22
C HIS A 64 -6.32 -1.22 -22.71
N ALA A 65 -5.71 -0.08 -23.02
CA ALA A 65 -5.23 0.18 -24.37
C ALA A 65 -4.12 -0.82 -24.76
N GLU A 66 -4.00 -1.14 -26.05
CA GLU A 66 -3.03 -2.12 -26.57
C GLU A 66 -1.57 -1.77 -26.20
N ASP A 67 -1.24 -0.49 -26.18
CA ASP A 67 0.07 0.06 -25.84
C ASP A 67 0.29 0.21 -24.32
N CYS A 68 -0.67 -0.19 -23.48
CA CYS A 68 -0.56 -0.08 -22.04
C CYS A 68 0.28 -1.21 -21.43
N THR A 69 1.60 -1.03 -21.51
CA THR A 69 2.57 -1.97 -20.91
C THR A 69 2.59 -1.92 -19.38
N PRO A 70 3.09 -2.96 -18.69
CA PRO A 70 3.39 -2.91 -17.26
C PRO A 70 4.31 -1.74 -16.86
N ASP A 71 4.25 -1.32 -15.60
CA ASP A 71 4.97 -0.15 -15.06
C ASP A 71 6.02 -0.55 -14.02
N ASN A 72 6.91 -1.47 -14.41
CA ASN A 72 7.87 -2.12 -13.51
C ASN A 72 8.80 -1.12 -12.80
N SER A 73 9.22 -0.05 -13.48
CA SER A 73 10.12 0.95 -12.90
C SER A 73 9.44 1.77 -11.79
N ILE A 74 8.15 2.08 -11.96
CA ILE A 74 7.35 2.76 -10.95
C ILE A 74 7.07 1.81 -9.78
N LEU A 75 6.71 0.57 -10.07
CA LEU A 75 6.46 -0.45 -9.05
C LEU A 75 7.70 -0.62 -8.15
N TYR A 76 8.86 -0.85 -8.76
CA TYR A 76 10.13 -0.98 -8.05
C TYR A 76 10.44 0.22 -7.15
N LYS A 77 10.22 1.45 -7.65
CA LYS A 77 10.42 2.67 -6.84
C LYS A 77 9.49 2.73 -5.64
N MET A 78 8.21 2.40 -5.81
CA MET A 78 7.23 2.43 -4.72
C MET A 78 7.51 1.36 -3.66
N GLU A 79 7.84 0.14 -4.08
CA GLU A 79 8.21 -0.96 -3.18
C GLU A 79 9.49 -0.63 -2.41
N THR A 80 10.50 -0.06 -3.08
CA THR A 80 11.75 0.37 -2.43
C THR A 80 11.46 1.42 -1.36
N ASN A 81 10.69 2.46 -1.69
CA ASN A 81 10.33 3.52 -0.75
C ASN A 81 9.53 2.99 0.45
N ASN A 82 8.61 2.05 0.23
CA ASN A 82 7.82 1.46 1.31
C ASN A 82 8.67 0.56 2.22
N ASN A 83 9.62 -0.18 1.66
CA ASN A 83 10.59 -0.93 2.46
C ASN A 83 11.45 -0.02 3.33
N LEU A 84 11.90 1.12 2.80
CA LEU A 84 12.65 2.11 3.58
C LEU A 84 11.80 2.70 4.71
N LYS A 85 10.54 3.09 4.43
CA LYS A 85 9.61 3.59 5.45
C LYS A 85 9.35 2.56 6.56
N ARG A 86 9.17 1.29 6.19
CA ARG A 86 8.99 0.19 7.15
C ARG A 86 10.22 0.04 8.06
N ARG A 87 11.43 0.01 7.49
CA ARG A 87 12.68 -0.03 8.27
C ARG A 87 12.85 1.18 9.19
N ALA A 88 12.46 2.37 8.73
CA ALA A 88 12.49 3.57 9.56
C ALA A 88 11.51 3.48 10.74
N ALA A 89 10.28 3.00 10.51
CA ALA A 89 9.29 2.80 11.57
C ALA A 89 9.73 1.72 12.58
N GLU A 90 10.35 0.63 12.12
CA GLU A 90 10.91 -0.41 12.98
C GLU A 90 12.03 0.11 13.88
N LYS A 91 12.87 1.03 13.40
CA LYS A 91 13.92 1.71 14.19
C LYS A 91 13.39 2.69 15.24
N ILE A 92 12.15 3.19 15.08
CA ILE A 92 11.50 4.13 16.01
C ILE A 92 10.77 3.38 17.15
N LYS A 93 10.79 2.04 17.20
CA LYS A 93 10.31 1.31 18.38
C LYS A 93 10.95 1.91 19.64
N PRO A 94 10.15 2.39 20.61
CA PRO A 94 10.70 2.99 21.80
C PRO A 94 11.58 1.94 22.49
N ILE A 95 12.81 2.33 22.82
CA ILE A 95 13.59 1.67 23.86
C ILE A 95 12.63 1.55 25.04
N PRO A 96 12.32 0.34 25.55
CA PRO A 96 11.52 0.20 26.75
C PRO A 96 12.12 1.14 27.79
N GLN A 97 11.33 2.05 28.34
CA GLN A 97 11.83 3.00 29.32
C GLN A 97 12.22 2.20 30.56
N ILE A 98 13.49 1.78 30.61
CA ILE A 98 14.13 1.10 31.74
C ILE A 98 14.38 2.18 32.80
N TYR A 99 13.32 2.71 33.41
CA TYR A 99 13.45 3.59 34.56
C TYR A 99 12.82 2.94 35.80
N ASN A 100 13.72 2.36 36.59
CA ASN A 100 13.74 2.27 38.05
C ASN A 100 12.85 1.25 38.77
N GLU A 101 13.31 -0.01 38.82
CA GLU A 101 13.24 -0.77 40.07
C GLU A 101 14.33 -0.22 41.02
N LYS A 102 13.96 0.65 41.97
CA LYS A 102 14.77 0.82 43.19
C LYS A 102 14.28 -0.23 44.19
N PRO A 103 15.11 -1.21 44.59
CA PRO A 103 14.73 -2.07 45.70
C PRO A 103 14.66 -1.21 46.96
N ALA A 104 13.52 -1.28 47.65
CA ALA A 104 13.39 -0.76 49.00
C ALA A 104 14.38 -1.54 49.87
N VAL A 105 15.57 -0.97 50.07
CA VAL A 105 16.53 -1.46 51.06
C VAL A 105 15.88 -1.36 52.43
N HIS A 106 15.61 -2.54 52.98
CA HIS A 106 15.26 -2.83 54.35
C HIS A 106 16.12 -1.99 55.32
N LEU A 107 15.51 -1.06 56.05
CA LEU A 107 16.09 -0.47 57.25
C LEU A 107 15.27 -0.94 58.44
N LEU A 108 15.73 -2.04 59.04
CA LEU A 108 15.49 -2.35 60.44
C LEU A 108 16.27 -1.33 61.27
N ILE A 109 15.57 -0.38 61.91
CA ILE A 109 15.86 0.13 63.26
C ILE A 109 14.54 0.49 63.91
#